data_AF-R6JQ57-F1
#
_entry.id   AF-R6JQ57-F1
#
_cell.length_a   1.000
_cell.length_b   1.000
_cell.length_c   1.000
_cell.angle_alpha   90.00
_cell.angle_beta   90.00
_cell.angle_gamma   90.00
#
_symmetry.space_group_name_H-M   'P 1'
#
loop_
_entity.id
_entity.type
_entity.pdbx_description
1 polymer ?
#
loop_
_entity_poly.entity_id
_entity_poly.type
_entity_poly.pdbx_seq_one_letter_code
_entity_poly.pdbx_strand_id
1 'polypeptide(L)'
;MKNRMQSFVTRGNNLVQNGKTESAMKLMASGFDYYSRRIIKAVTPYATADAGMLVIVFRHLADQIEQKNQGAKEFAEGMAKCLIFPELEEIEKLEKPNRH
;
A
#
# COMPACT_ATOMS: atom_id res chain seq x y z
N MET A 1 -21.28 -10.40 14.24
CA MET A 1 -19.85 -10.37 13.90
C MET A 1 -19.64 -9.36 12.79
N LYS A 2 -18.81 -8.32 12.97
CA LYS A 2 -18.46 -7.41 11.86
C LYS A 2 -17.77 -8.26 10.78
N ASN A 3 -18.23 -8.18 9.52
CA ASN A 3 -17.55 -8.78 8.36
C ASN A 3 -16.11 -8.24 8.29
N ARG A 4 -15.17 -8.91 8.98
CA ARG A 4 -13.73 -8.60 8.87
C ARG A 4 -13.32 -9.02 7.47
N MET A 5 -12.82 -8.06 6.69
CA MET A 5 -12.27 -8.34 5.37
C MET A 5 -11.21 -9.44 5.51
N GLN A 6 -11.45 -10.56 4.85
CA GLN A 6 -10.53 -11.69 4.89
C GLN A 6 -9.26 -11.34 4.09
N SER A 7 -8.10 -11.69 4.65
CA SER A 7 -6.77 -11.35 4.09
C SER A 7 -6.64 -11.72 2.62
N PHE A 8 -6.16 -10.78 1.80
CA PHE A 8 -5.82 -11.01 0.40
C PHE A 8 -4.77 -12.13 0.26
N VAL A 9 -3.75 -12.13 1.12
CA VAL A 9 -2.67 -13.13 1.11
C VAL A 9 -3.19 -14.52 1.44
N THR A 10 -3.99 -14.68 2.49
CA THR A 10 -4.56 -15.98 2.87
C THR A 10 -5.44 -16.54 1.76
N ARG A 11 -6.30 -15.70 1.17
CA ARG A 11 -7.16 -16.10 0.06
C ARG A 11 -6.35 -16.41 -1.21
N GLY A 12 -5.28 -15.67 -1.47
CA GLY A 12 -4.34 -15.93 -2.58
C GLY A 12 -3.66 -17.28 -2.42
N ASN A 13 -3.12 -17.57 -1.24
CA ASN A 13 -2.48 -18.86 -0.93
C ASN A 13 -3.45 -20.04 -1.11
N ASN A 14 -4.70 -19.88 -0.67
CA ASN A 14 -5.74 -20.91 -0.89
C ASN A 14 -6.00 -21.14 -2.39
N LEU A 15 -6.00 -20.09 -3.22
CA LEU A 15 -6.16 -20.25 -4.66
C LEU A 15 -4.97 -20.96 -5.30
N VAL A 16 -3.74 -20.65 -4.88
CA VAL A 16 -2.53 -21.34 -5.35
C VAL A 16 -2.56 -22.83 -4.98
N GLN A 17 -2.92 -23.17 -3.74
CA GLN A 17 -3.04 -24.56 -3.29
C GLN A 17 -4.09 -25.36 -4.08
N ASN A 18 -5.12 -24.70 -4.59
CA ASN A 18 -6.15 -25.30 -5.43
C ASN A 18 -5.81 -25.28 -6.93
N GLY A 19 -4.56 -24.97 -7.30
CA GLY A 19 -4.11 -24.91 -8.70
C GLY A 19 -4.61 -23.70 -9.49
N LYS A 20 -5.21 -22.70 -8.83
CA LYS A 20 -5.81 -21.51 -9.45
C LYS A 20 -4.87 -20.30 -9.40
N THR A 21 -3.64 -20.48 -9.88
CA THR A 21 -2.57 -19.47 -9.76
C THR A 21 -2.92 -18.13 -10.40
N GLU A 22 -3.55 -18.12 -11.58
CA GLU A 22 -3.95 -16.86 -12.24
C GLU A 22 -5.00 -16.09 -11.42
N SER A 23 -5.95 -16.80 -10.83
CA SER A 23 -6.95 -16.19 -9.94
C SER A 23 -6.30 -15.64 -8.68
N ALA A 24 -5.29 -16.33 -8.13
CA ALA A 24 -4.51 -15.85 -7.01
C ALA A 24 -3.78 -14.54 -7.36
N MET A 25 -3.13 -14.48 -8.53
CA MET A 25 -2.43 -13.26 -8.98
C MET A 25 -3.40 -12.08 -9.12
N LYS A 26 -4.56 -12.26 -9.76
CA LYS A 26 -5.59 -11.22 -9.89
C LYS A 26 -6.09 -10.73 -8.53
N LEU A 27 -6.26 -11.64 -7.57
CA LEU A 27 -6.66 -11.29 -6.22
C LEU A 27 -5.58 -10.48 -5.48
N MET A 28 -4.31 -10.88 -5.63
CA MET A 28 -3.18 -10.16 -5.04
C MET A 28 -3.04 -8.76 -5.63
N ALA A 29 -3.13 -8.62 -6.96
CA ALA A 29 -3.14 -7.32 -7.64
C ALA A 29 -4.27 -6.41 -7.12
N SER A 30 -5.46 -6.96 -6.94
CA SER A 30 -6.60 -6.25 -6.34
C SER A 30 -6.31 -5.79 -4.90
N GLY A 31 -5.56 -6.60 -4.13
CA GLY A 31 -5.11 -6.25 -2.79
C GLY A 31 -4.14 -5.06 -2.78
N PHE A 32 -3.15 -5.07 -3.67
CA PHE A 32 -2.21 -3.96 -3.80
C PHE A 32 -2.89 -2.68 -4.28
N ASP A 33 -3.78 -2.75 -5.27
CA ASP A 33 -4.58 -1.60 -5.72
C ASP A 33 -5.46 -1.04 -4.59
N TYR A 34 -6.14 -1.92 -3.83
CA TYR A 34 -6.98 -1.55 -2.70
C TYR A 34 -6.24 -0.74 -1.62
N TYR A 35 -5.01 -1.15 -1.27
CA TYR A 35 -4.20 -0.43 -0.29
C TYR A 35 -3.59 0.83 -0.89
N SER A 36 -3.09 0.78 -2.12
CA SER A 36 -2.49 1.93 -2.81
C SER A 36 -3.47 3.09 -2.90
N ARG A 37 -4.70 2.85 -3.37
CA ARG A 37 -5.74 3.88 -3.47
C ARG A 37 -6.11 4.50 -2.12
N ARG A 38 -6.09 3.71 -1.04
CA ARG A 38 -6.37 4.22 0.30
C ARG A 38 -5.26 5.11 0.82
N ILE A 39 -4.00 4.70 0.63
CA ILE A 39 -2.85 5.48 1.06
C ILE A 39 -2.78 6.78 0.26
N ILE A 40 -2.86 6.71 -1.08
CA ILE A 40 -2.91 7.88 -1.96
C ILE A 40 -4.01 8.84 -1.52
N LYS A 41 -5.25 8.35 -1.36
CA LYS A 41 -6.36 9.19 -0.90
C LYS A 41 -6.14 9.81 0.48
N ALA A 42 -5.42 9.14 1.37
CA ALA A 42 -5.18 9.62 2.72
C ALA A 42 -4.12 10.73 2.78
N VAL A 43 -3.18 10.75 1.82
CA VAL A 43 -2.09 11.74 1.79
C VAL A 43 -2.25 12.80 0.70
N THR A 44 -3.14 12.61 -0.27
CA THR A 44 -3.39 13.60 -1.32
C THR A 44 -4.60 14.48 -0.99
N PRO A 45 -4.52 15.82 -1.21
CA PRO A 45 -3.31 16.57 -1.56
C PRO A 45 -2.41 16.81 -0.33
N TYR A 46 -1.11 16.92 -0.56
CA TYR A 46 -0.13 17.36 0.43
C TYR A 46 0.66 18.56 -0.12
N ALA A 47 1.24 19.36 0.76
CA ALA A 47 2.10 20.46 0.34
C ALA A 47 3.46 19.94 -0.13
N THR A 48 3.98 20.43 -1.25
CA THR A 48 5.27 20.02 -1.82
C THR A 48 6.42 20.15 -0.81
N ALA A 49 6.39 21.19 0.03
CA ALA A 49 7.38 21.41 1.09
C ALA A 49 7.36 20.29 2.18
N ASP A 50 6.21 19.64 2.38
CA ASP A 50 6.03 18.58 3.38
C ASP A 50 6.34 17.18 2.82
N ALA A 51 6.70 17.06 1.53
CA ALA A 51 7.04 15.78 0.90
C ALA A 51 8.09 14.99 1.71
N GLY A 52 9.11 15.69 2.21
CA GLY A 52 10.14 15.10 3.07
C GLY A 52 9.59 14.52 4.37
N MET A 53 8.58 15.16 4.98
CA MET A 53 7.93 14.67 6.21
C MET A 53 7.16 13.37 5.93
N LEU A 54 6.40 13.33 4.83
CA LEU A 54 5.66 12.12 4.42
C LEU A 54 6.61 10.95 4.19
N VAL A 55 7.74 11.17 3.51
CA VAL A 55 8.75 10.14 3.26
C VAL A 55 9.28 9.55 4.57
N ILE A 56 9.61 10.39 5.56
CA ILE A 56 10.13 9.93 6.86
C ILE A 56 9.07 9.10 7.59
N VAL A 57 7.83 9.58 7.66
CA VAL A 57 6.74 8.89 8.33
C VAL A 57 6.46 7.53 7.67
N PHE A 58 6.37 7.47 6.35
CA PHE A 58 6.11 6.21 5.65
C PHE A 58 7.20 5.17 5.84
N ARG A 59 8.48 5.57 5.77
CA ARG A 59 9.60 4.65 6.02
C ARG A 59 9.57 4.12 7.44
N HIS A 60 9.38 5.00 8.43
CA HIS A 60 9.27 4.58 9.82
C HIS A 60 8.13 3.58 10.04
N LEU A 61 6.96 3.82 9.45
CA LEU A 61 5.83 2.90 9.54
C LEU A 61 6.11 1.56 8.86
N ALA A 62 6.76 1.57 7.68
CA ALA A 62 7.15 0.35 6.99
C ALA A 62 8.13 -0.49 7.85
N ASP A 63 9.17 0.15 8.39
CA ASP A 63 10.15 -0.51 9.28
C ASP A 63 9.46 -1.12 10.51
N GLN A 64 8.51 -0.40 11.12
CA GLN A 64 7.74 -0.90 12.25
C GLN A 64 6.87 -2.11 11.89
N ILE A 65 6.31 -2.16 10.67
CA ILE A 65 5.53 -3.31 10.19
C ILE A 65 6.45 -4.50 9.98
N GLU A 66 7.59 -4.32 9.33
CA GLU A 66 8.56 -5.39 9.09
C GLU A 66 9.10 -5.98 10.40
N GLN A 67 9.46 -5.13 11.36
CA GLN A 67 9.97 -5.57 12.68
C GLN A 67 8.94 -6.38 13.47
N LYS A 68 7.65 -6.07 13.33
CA LYS A 68 6.58 -6.72 14.11
C LYS A 68 5.99 -7.97 13.44
N ASN A 69 6.23 -8.16 12.14
CA ASN A 69 5.60 -9.23 11.37
C ASN A 69 6.67 -10.08 10.67
N GLN A 70 6.96 -11.25 11.24
CA GLN A 70 7.88 -12.23 10.65
C GLN A 70 7.43 -12.59 9.23
N GLY A 71 8.32 -12.49 8.25
CA GLY A 71 8.00 -12.78 6.85
C GLY A 71 7.48 -11.60 6.03
N ALA A 72 7.15 -10.46 6.66
CA ALA A 72 6.62 -9.30 5.94
C ALA A 72 7.66 -8.68 5.00
N LYS A 73 8.91 -8.60 5.45
CA LYS A 73 10.03 -8.08 4.66
C LYS A 73 10.29 -8.94 3.43
N GLU A 74 10.45 -10.25 3.62
CA GLU A 74 10.72 -11.19 2.52
C GLU A 74 9.57 -11.20 1.51
N PHE A 75 8.33 -11.11 2.00
CA PHE A 75 7.16 -11.00 1.14
C PHE A 75 7.17 -9.68 0.34
N ALA A 76 7.44 -8.54 0.99
CA ALA A 76 7.47 -7.24 0.34
C ALA A 76 8.57 -7.19 -0.75
N GLU A 77 9.78 -7.63 -0.43
CA GLU A 77 10.91 -7.70 -1.37
C GLU A 77 10.65 -8.65 -2.55
N GLY A 78 10.00 -9.79 -2.29
CA GLY A 78 9.61 -10.73 -3.33
C GLY A 78 8.59 -10.13 -4.30
N MET A 79 7.57 -9.46 -3.75
CA MET A 79 6.50 -8.87 -4.55
C MET A 79 6.91 -7.59 -5.28
N ALA A 80 7.83 -6.79 -4.72
CA ALA A 80 8.33 -5.55 -5.34
C ALA A 80 8.94 -5.77 -6.74
N LYS A 81 9.43 -6.99 -7.04
CA LYS A 81 10.00 -7.34 -8.34
C LYS A 81 8.96 -7.51 -9.46
N CYS A 82 7.69 -7.68 -9.10
CA CYS A 82 6.63 -8.04 -10.04
C CYS A 82 5.46 -7.05 -10.06
N LEU A 83 5.47 -6.05 -9.19
CA LEU A 83 4.37 -5.11 -9.03
C LEU A 83 4.68 -3.76 -9.65
N ILE A 84 3.68 -3.19 -10.32
CA ILE A 84 3.66 -1.80 -10.75
C ILE A 84 2.58 -1.12 -9.91
N PHE A 85 2.98 -0.13 -9.12
CA PHE A 85 2.05 0.64 -8.29
C PHE A 85 1.51 1.85 -9.07
N PRO A 86 0.28 2.29 -8.78
CA PRO A 86 -0.24 3.53 -9.36
C PRO A 86 0.61 4.73 -8.90
N GLU A 87 0.78 5.71 -9.78
CA GLU A 87 1.51 6.94 -9.46
C GLU A 87 0.76 7.79 -8.42
N LEU A 88 1.52 8.51 -7.60
CA LEU A 88 0.99 9.53 -6.72
C LEU A 88 0.81 10.80 -7.54
N GLU A 89 -0.43 11.17 -7.86
CA GLU A 89 -0.69 12.44 -8.54
C GLU A 89 -0.40 13.62 -7.59
N GLU A 90 0.55 14.47 -7.98
CA GLU A 90 0.81 15.74 -7.32
C GLU A 90 -0.27 16.74 -7.72
N ILE A 91 -1.29 16.87 -6.86
CA ILE A 91 -2.26 17.96 -6.97
C ILE A 91 -1.75 19.09 -6.10
N GLU A 92 -0.98 19.99 -6.71
CA GLU A 92 -0.56 21.24 -6.06
C GLU A 92 -1.81 22.09 -5.80
N LYS A 93 -2.35 22.05 -4.58
CA LYS A 93 -3.33 23.03 -4.15
C LYS A 93 -2.58 24.34 -3.91
N LEU A 94 -2.64 25.25 -4.88
CA LEU A 94 -2.31 26.66 -4.71
C LEU A 94 -3.33 27.32 -3.76
N GLU A 95 -3.42 26.89 -2.51
CA GLU A 95 -4.11 27.66 -1.48
C GLU A 95 -3.17 28.78 -1.04
N LYS A 96 -3.61 30.03 -1.26
CA LYS A 96 -2.88 31.23 -0.83
C LYS A 96 -2.54 31.09 0.65
N PRO A 97 -1.31 31.46 1.07
CA PRO A 97 -0.89 31.31 2.45
C PRO A 97 -1.91 31.98 3.38
N ASN A 98 -2.40 31.23 4.37
CA ASN A 98 -3.12 31.81 5.49
C ASN A 98 -2.17 32.81 6.14
N ARG A 99 -2.51 34.11 6.04
CA ARG A 99 -1.83 35.17 6.76
C ARG A 99 -2.11 34.94 8.25
N HIS A 100 -1.13 34.38 8.95
CA HIS A 100 -1.07 34.39 10.42
C HIS A 100 -0.47 35.72 10.89
#